data_AF-A0A942CYD5-F1
#
_entry.id   AF-A0A942CYD5-F1
#
_cell.length_a   1.000
_cell.length_b   1.000
_cell.length_c   1.000
_cell.angle_alpha   90.00
_cell.angle_beta   90.00
_cell.angle_gamma   90.00
#
_symmetry.space_group_name_H-M   'P 1'
#
loop_
_entity.id
_entity.type
_entity.pdbx_description
1 polymer ?
#
loop_
_entity_poly.entity_id
_entity_poly.type
_entity_poly.pdbx_seq_one_letter_code
_entity_poly.pdbx_strand_id
1 'polypeptide(L)'
;MKIESIVLREIRMRLKSAFETSFGTVQNRRILLVEVLAGGVSGWGEVTAGETPGYNSETTDTAWQILSEFVAPLLPGRTISHASDFPALVTHVRGHEMAKSGIENALWDAEAKLAGISLSHLLGGTREEINCGVSLGIRENPQSLVTRVQQELSSGYQRIKLKIKPGKDYEYVKAVRAEFPKILLSVDANSAYRLDDAAHLASFDDFDLLMMEQPLQWDDIFAHAKLQSLIKSPICLDECIHNT
;
A
#
# COMPACT_ATOMS: atom_id res chain seq x y z
N MET A 1 -27.48 -4.87 -6.70
CA MET A 1 -26.89 -5.84 -7.67
C MET A 1 -27.08 -7.28 -7.20
N LYS A 2 -27.60 -8.17 -8.05
CA LYS A 2 -27.69 -9.62 -7.74
C LYS A 2 -26.37 -10.29 -8.13
N ILE A 3 -25.72 -10.97 -7.20
CA ILE A 3 -24.45 -11.65 -7.43
C ILE A 3 -24.73 -13.01 -8.08
N GLU A 4 -24.15 -13.23 -9.26
CA GLU A 4 -24.34 -14.44 -10.06
C GLU A 4 -23.22 -15.44 -9.76
N SER A 5 -21.98 -14.98 -9.76
CA SER A 5 -20.81 -15.79 -9.42
C SER A 5 -19.61 -14.94 -9.05
N ILE A 6 -18.64 -15.59 -8.40
CA ILE A 6 -17.33 -15.04 -8.06
C ILE A 6 -16.28 -15.91 -8.75
N VAL A 7 -15.31 -15.29 -9.43
CA VAL A 7 -14.20 -16.01 -10.06
C VAL A 7 -12.88 -15.50 -9.50
N LEU A 8 -12.08 -16.41 -8.94
CA LEU A 8 -10.73 -16.14 -8.45
C LEU A 8 -9.69 -16.57 -9.50
N ARG A 9 -8.69 -15.73 -9.75
CA ARG A 9 -7.59 -16.02 -10.70
C ARG A 9 -6.25 -15.61 -10.12
N GLU A 10 -5.28 -16.52 -10.11
CA GLU A 10 -3.89 -16.15 -9.88
C GLU A 10 -3.19 -15.90 -11.23
N ILE A 11 -2.55 -14.75 -11.37
CA ILE A 11 -1.60 -14.47 -12.44
C ILE A 11 -0.21 -14.24 -11.88
N ARG A 12 0.80 -14.34 -12.75
CA ARG A 12 2.20 -14.09 -12.39
C ARG A 12 2.80 -13.06 -13.33
N MET A 13 3.49 -12.08 -12.77
CA MET A 13 4.14 -11.01 -13.53
C MET A 13 5.57 -10.79 -13.04
N ARG A 14 6.50 -10.58 -13.97
CA ARG A 14 7.88 -10.22 -13.65
C ARG A 14 8.02 -8.69 -13.68
N LEU A 15 8.51 -8.09 -12.60
CA LEU A 15 8.79 -6.67 -12.53
C LEU A 15 9.91 -6.30 -13.50
N LYS A 16 9.87 -5.08 -14.05
CA LYS A 16 10.91 -4.54 -14.94
C LYS A 16 12.28 -4.46 -14.24
N SER A 17 12.28 -4.22 -12.93
CA SER A 17 13.46 -4.22 -12.07
C SER A 17 13.10 -4.78 -10.69
N ALA A 18 14.07 -5.39 -10.01
CA ALA A 18 13.90 -5.83 -8.63
C ALA A 18 13.52 -4.65 -7.73
N PHE A 19 12.61 -4.89 -6.78
CA PHE A 19 12.19 -3.92 -5.78
C PHE A 19 12.65 -4.39 -4.39
N GLU A 20 13.64 -3.70 -3.81
CA GLU A 20 14.17 -3.98 -2.47
C GLU A 20 13.52 -3.06 -1.42
N THR A 21 13.02 -3.68 -0.36
CA THR A 21 12.47 -3.05 0.86
C THR A 21 13.26 -3.51 2.09
N SER A 22 12.88 -3.08 3.30
CA SER A 22 13.49 -3.58 4.54
C SER A 22 13.28 -5.09 4.74
N PHE A 23 12.18 -5.65 4.21
CA PHE A 23 11.77 -7.04 4.41
C PHE A 23 12.29 -8.02 3.34
N GLY A 24 12.92 -7.53 2.28
CA GLY A 24 13.45 -8.36 1.20
C GLY A 24 13.30 -7.75 -0.20
N THR A 25 13.60 -8.57 -1.20
CA THR A 25 13.65 -8.18 -2.61
C THR A 25 12.66 -8.99 -3.44
N VAL A 26 11.81 -8.30 -4.21
CA VAL A 26 10.80 -8.91 -5.07
C VAL A 26 11.13 -8.66 -6.54
N GLN A 27 11.10 -9.72 -7.36
CA GLN A 27 11.25 -9.66 -8.82
C GLN A 27 10.04 -10.23 -9.57
N ASN A 28 9.40 -11.25 -9.00
CA ASN A 28 8.21 -11.88 -9.56
C ASN A 28 7.05 -11.67 -8.60
N ARG A 29 5.92 -11.20 -9.12
CA ARG A 29 4.67 -11.01 -8.39
C ARG A 29 3.71 -12.15 -8.66
N ARG A 30 3.07 -12.66 -7.61
CA ARG A 30 1.81 -13.41 -7.67
C ARG A 30 0.69 -12.43 -7.38
N ILE A 31 -0.32 -12.41 -8.23
CA ILE A 31 -1.43 -11.46 -8.15
C ILE A 31 -2.71 -12.25 -8.17
N LEU A 32 -3.54 -12.06 -7.14
CA LEU A 32 -4.86 -12.67 -7.05
C LEU A 32 -5.92 -11.66 -7.47
N LEU A 33 -6.57 -11.95 -8.60
CA LEU A 33 -7.68 -11.18 -9.13
C LEU A 33 -9.00 -11.81 -8.72
N VAL A 34 -9.97 -10.95 -8.41
CA VAL A 34 -11.34 -11.30 -8.11
C VAL A 34 -12.25 -10.68 -9.16
N GLU A 35 -13.08 -11.49 -9.78
CA GLU A 35 -14.15 -11.05 -10.65
C GLU A 35 -15.51 -11.34 -10.00
N VAL A 36 -16.36 -10.33 -9.89
CA VAL A 36 -17.75 -10.44 -9.45
C VAL A 36 -18.66 -10.24 -10.65
N LEU A 37 -19.40 -11.30 -11.02
CA LEU A 37 -20.46 -11.21 -12.03
C LEU A 37 -21.76 -10.83 -11.32
N ALA A 38 -22.30 -9.65 -11.63
CA ALA A 38 -23.48 -9.14 -10.95
C ALA A 38 -24.35 -8.27 -11.86
N GLY A 39 -25.62 -8.63 -12.03
CA GLY A 39 -26.58 -7.81 -12.79
C GLY A 39 -26.16 -7.59 -14.25
N GLY A 40 -25.52 -8.58 -14.87
CA GLY A 40 -25.03 -8.50 -16.25
C GLY A 40 -23.73 -7.70 -16.46
N VAL A 41 -23.07 -7.23 -15.40
CA VAL A 41 -21.71 -6.65 -15.48
C VAL A 41 -20.68 -7.53 -14.79
N SER A 42 -19.41 -7.31 -15.13
CA SER A 42 -18.24 -7.92 -14.51
C SER A 42 -17.46 -6.85 -13.77
N GLY A 43 -17.43 -6.93 -12.43
CA GLY A 43 -16.63 -6.08 -11.55
C GLY A 43 -15.30 -6.75 -11.18
N TRP A 44 -14.22 -5.98 -11.09
CA TRP A 44 -12.86 -6.48 -10.86
C TRP A 44 -12.21 -5.87 -9.63
N GLY A 45 -11.55 -6.71 -8.86
CA GLY A 45 -10.71 -6.33 -7.73
C GLY A 45 -9.41 -7.11 -7.72
N GLU A 46 -8.39 -6.53 -7.07
CA GLU A 46 -7.08 -7.14 -6.88
C GLU A 46 -6.80 -7.26 -5.38
N VAL A 47 -6.36 -8.43 -4.95
CA VAL A 47 -5.88 -8.66 -3.59
C VAL A 47 -4.41 -8.24 -3.51
N THR A 48 -4.08 -7.39 -2.55
CA THR A 48 -2.75 -6.81 -2.40
C THR A 48 -1.77 -7.67 -1.59
N ALA A 49 -2.22 -8.79 -1.05
CA ALA A 49 -1.40 -9.71 -0.25
C ALA A 49 -0.22 -10.27 -1.07
N GLY A 50 0.98 -10.17 -0.50
CA GLY A 50 2.22 -10.56 -1.15
C GLY A 50 2.50 -12.06 -1.13
N GLU A 51 3.66 -12.45 -1.65
CA GLU A 51 4.08 -13.86 -1.72
C GLU A 51 4.53 -14.40 -0.36
N THR A 52 4.94 -13.51 0.55
CA THR A 52 5.44 -13.82 1.88
C THR A 52 4.83 -12.87 2.91
N PRO A 53 4.72 -13.28 4.19
CA PRO A 53 4.12 -12.45 5.23
C PRO A 53 5.12 -11.43 5.79
N GLY A 54 5.83 -10.73 4.89
CA GLY A 54 6.88 -9.77 5.25
C GLY A 54 6.37 -8.35 5.51
N TYR A 55 5.32 -7.93 4.78
CA TYR A 55 4.68 -6.63 4.95
C TYR A 55 3.49 -6.70 5.91
N ASN A 56 2.62 -7.70 5.72
CA ASN A 56 1.53 -8.02 6.63
C ASN A 56 1.46 -9.54 6.85
N SER A 57 0.54 -9.99 7.70
CA SER A 57 0.35 -11.42 7.98
C SER A 57 -0.31 -12.20 6.83
N GLU A 58 -0.92 -11.53 5.86
CA GLU A 58 -1.58 -12.18 4.72
C GLU A 58 -0.58 -12.47 3.60
N THR A 59 -0.76 -13.61 2.95
CA THR A 59 -0.09 -13.96 1.69
C THR A 59 -1.11 -14.24 0.60
N THR A 60 -0.66 -14.34 -0.65
CA THR A 60 -1.50 -14.80 -1.77
C THR A 60 -2.19 -16.12 -1.44
N ASP A 61 -1.50 -17.04 -0.76
CA ASP A 61 -2.03 -18.37 -0.41
C ASP A 61 -3.09 -18.28 0.70
N THR A 62 -2.82 -17.51 1.76
CA THR A 62 -3.83 -17.33 2.83
C THR A 62 -5.04 -16.58 2.31
N ALA A 63 -4.84 -15.57 1.46
CA ALA A 63 -5.95 -14.82 0.88
C ALA A 63 -6.79 -15.69 -0.05
N TRP A 64 -6.16 -16.54 -0.87
CA TRP A 64 -6.87 -17.53 -1.68
C TRP A 64 -7.77 -18.41 -0.81
N GLN A 65 -7.21 -19.01 0.23
CA GLN A 65 -7.95 -19.89 1.13
C GLN A 65 -9.16 -19.16 1.75
N ILE A 66 -8.93 -17.98 2.31
CA ILE A 66 -9.98 -17.18 2.96
C ILE A 66 -11.10 -16.83 1.98
N LEU A 67 -10.73 -16.39 0.77
CA LEU A 67 -11.69 -16.07 -0.27
C LEU A 67 -12.48 -17.29 -0.72
N SER A 68 -11.83 -18.42 -0.99
CA SER A 68 -12.51 -19.60 -1.52
C SER A 68 -13.37 -20.34 -0.50
N GLU A 69 -12.96 -20.37 0.76
CA GLU A 69 -13.59 -21.21 1.79
C GLU A 69 -14.60 -20.43 2.65
N PHE A 70 -14.37 -19.14 2.89
CA PHE A 70 -15.14 -18.38 3.90
C PHE A 70 -15.91 -17.20 3.31
N VAL A 71 -15.37 -16.50 2.30
CA VAL A 71 -15.98 -15.26 1.81
C VAL A 71 -16.83 -15.49 0.56
N ALA A 72 -16.25 -15.99 -0.53
CA ALA A 72 -16.93 -16.15 -1.82
C ALA A 72 -18.19 -17.03 -1.75
N PRO A 73 -18.23 -18.15 -0.98
CA PRO A 73 -19.42 -19.00 -0.88
C PRO A 73 -20.68 -18.28 -0.35
N LEU A 74 -20.49 -17.15 0.34
CA LEU A 74 -21.61 -16.39 0.91
C LEU A 74 -22.37 -15.59 -0.14
N LEU A 75 -21.77 -15.26 -1.28
CA LEU A 75 -22.26 -14.17 -2.14
C LEU A 75 -23.22 -14.61 -3.26
N PRO A 76 -22.98 -15.72 -4.01
CA PRO A 76 -23.84 -16.10 -5.11
C PRO A 76 -25.32 -16.23 -4.73
N GLY A 77 -26.20 -15.69 -5.56
CA GLY A 77 -27.64 -15.65 -5.34
C GLY A 77 -28.12 -14.52 -4.42
N ARG A 78 -27.24 -13.85 -3.68
CA ARG A 78 -27.61 -12.68 -2.87
C ARG A 78 -27.80 -11.44 -3.73
N THR A 79 -28.65 -10.55 -3.25
CA THR A 79 -28.72 -9.16 -3.74
C THR A 79 -28.05 -8.27 -2.72
N ILE A 80 -27.02 -7.54 -3.15
CA ILE A 80 -26.32 -6.51 -2.39
C ILE A 80 -26.83 -5.15 -2.88
N SER A 81 -27.25 -4.24 -2.00
CA SER A 81 -27.78 -2.94 -2.44
C SER A 81 -26.64 -2.03 -2.85
N HIS A 82 -25.65 -1.89 -1.98
CA HIS A 82 -24.43 -1.11 -2.19
C HIS A 82 -23.18 -1.92 -1.84
N ALA A 83 -22.08 -1.68 -2.52
CA ALA A 83 -20.78 -2.27 -2.21
C ALA A 83 -20.36 -2.00 -0.77
N SER A 84 -20.75 -0.85 -0.20
CA SER A 84 -20.56 -0.50 1.22
C SER A 84 -21.31 -1.41 2.21
N ASP A 85 -22.27 -2.23 1.77
CA ASP A 85 -22.93 -3.22 2.61
C ASP A 85 -22.04 -4.46 2.84
N PHE A 86 -21.03 -4.68 1.99
CA PHE A 86 -20.20 -5.89 2.01
C PHE A 86 -19.48 -6.14 3.35
N PRO A 87 -18.83 -5.15 3.99
CA PRO A 87 -18.15 -5.36 5.28
C PRO A 87 -19.06 -5.98 6.35
N ALA A 88 -20.34 -5.59 6.39
CA ALA A 88 -21.31 -6.14 7.35
C ALA A 88 -21.59 -7.64 7.13
N LEU A 89 -21.53 -8.10 5.88
CA LEU A 89 -21.79 -9.50 5.51
C LEU A 89 -20.67 -10.45 5.93
N VAL A 90 -19.45 -9.93 6.11
CA VAL A 90 -18.23 -10.72 6.36
C VAL A 90 -17.65 -10.50 7.76
N THR A 91 -18.40 -9.88 8.67
CA THR A 91 -17.98 -9.59 10.06
C THR A 91 -17.54 -10.82 10.87
N HIS A 92 -18.00 -12.02 10.50
CA HIS A 92 -17.58 -13.27 11.12
C HIS A 92 -16.15 -13.70 10.73
N VAL A 93 -15.60 -13.15 9.62
CA VAL A 93 -14.21 -13.33 9.19
C VAL A 93 -13.36 -12.23 9.84
N ARG A 94 -12.65 -12.60 10.92
CA ARG A 94 -11.76 -11.68 11.65
C ARG A 94 -10.44 -11.52 10.92
N GLY A 95 -9.94 -10.29 10.80
CA GLY A 95 -8.75 -10.01 10.00
C GLY A 95 -8.99 -10.22 8.50
N HIS A 96 -7.92 -10.45 7.75
CA HIS A 96 -7.95 -10.75 6.32
C HIS A 96 -8.46 -9.60 5.45
N GLU A 97 -8.06 -8.38 5.81
CA GLU A 97 -8.47 -7.13 5.18
C GLU A 97 -8.10 -7.08 3.70
N MET A 98 -6.91 -7.56 3.31
CA MET A 98 -6.51 -7.61 1.90
C MET A 98 -7.30 -8.65 1.10
N ALA A 99 -7.59 -9.81 1.69
CA ALA A 99 -8.44 -10.81 1.06
C ALA A 99 -9.86 -10.26 0.84
N LYS A 100 -10.47 -9.70 1.90
CA LYS A 100 -11.82 -9.11 1.84
C LYS A 100 -11.90 -7.96 0.84
N SER A 101 -10.89 -7.09 0.80
CA SER A 101 -10.86 -5.93 -0.11
C SER A 101 -10.83 -6.34 -1.58
N GLY A 102 -10.27 -7.50 -1.92
CA GLY A 102 -10.33 -8.03 -3.29
C GLY A 102 -11.76 -8.19 -3.80
N ILE A 103 -12.67 -8.72 -2.97
CA ILE A 103 -14.10 -8.81 -3.31
C ILE A 103 -14.78 -7.45 -3.20
N GLU A 104 -14.51 -6.69 -2.15
CA GLU A 104 -15.14 -5.37 -1.94
C GLU A 104 -14.88 -4.43 -3.12
N ASN A 105 -13.63 -4.36 -3.60
CA ASN A 105 -13.23 -3.56 -4.75
C ASN A 105 -13.95 -4.01 -6.03
N ALA A 106 -14.13 -5.32 -6.22
CA ALA A 106 -14.88 -5.86 -7.35
C ALA A 106 -16.37 -5.49 -7.28
N LEU A 107 -16.95 -5.42 -6.08
CA LEU A 107 -18.32 -4.94 -5.88
C LEU A 107 -18.46 -3.44 -6.18
N TRP A 108 -17.51 -2.62 -5.74
CA TRP A 108 -17.47 -1.19 -6.06
C TRP A 108 -17.36 -0.94 -7.56
N ASP A 109 -16.51 -1.69 -8.27
CA ASP A 109 -16.40 -1.63 -9.72
C ASP A 109 -17.69 -2.07 -10.43
N ALA A 110 -18.34 -3.15 -9.97
CA ALA A 110 -19.64 -3.58 -10.48
C ALA A 110 -20.74 -2.52 -10.26
N GLU A 111 -20.79 -1.88 -9.10
CA GLU A 111 -21.75 -0.82 -8.79
C GLU A 111 -21.57 0.38 -9.73
N ALA A 112 -20.33 0.84 -9.91
CA ALA A 112 -20.02 1.96 -10.80
C ALA A 112 -20.45 1.66 -12.24
N LYS A 113 -20.16 0.44 -12.73
CA LYS A 113 -20.57 -0.03 -14.06
C LYS A 113 -22.08 -0.09 -14.23
N LEU A 114 -22.81 -0.61 -13.24
CA LEU A 114 -24.28 -0.66 -13.26
C LEU A 114 -24.91 0.74 -13.25
N ALA A 115 -24.29 1.68 -12.53
CA ALA A 115 -24.71 3.08 -12.49
C ALA A 115 -24.29 3.88 -13.74
N GLY A 116 -23.44 3.32 -14.61
CA GLY A 116 -22.95 4.01 -15.82
C GLY A 116 -22.02 5.19 -15.52
N ILE A 117 -21.33 5.17 -14.37
CA ILE A 117 -20.40 6.23 -13.94
C ILE A 117 -19.01 5.66 -13.64
N SER A 118 -18.00 6.53 -13.55
CA SER A 118 -16.67 6.13 -13.10
C SER A 118 -16.68 5.79 -11.61
N LEU A 119 -15.78 4.88 -11.18
CA LEU A 119 -15.59 4.59 -9.76
C LEU A 119 -15.21 5.86 -8.97
N SER A 120 -14.40 6.75 -9.57
CA SER A 120 -14.06 8.05 -8.97
C SER A 120 -15.33 8.85 -8.64
N HIS A 121 -16.26 9.01 -9.59
CA HIS A 121 -17.51 9.73 -9.34
C HIS A 121 -18.39 9.01 -8.31
N LEU A 122 -18.46 7.68 -8.34
CA LEU A 122 -19.22 6.91 -7.36
C LEU A 122 -18.71 7.15 -5.93
N LEU A 123 -17.38 7.25 -5.76
CA LEU A 123 -16.71 7.53 -4.48
C LEU A 123 -16.68 9.04 -4.12
N GLY A 124 -17.30 9.91 -4.92
CA GLY A 124 -17.33 11.36 -4.69
C GLY A 124 -16.06 12.12 -5.11
N GLY A 125 -15.22 11.52 -5.95
CA GLY A 125 -14.04 12.14 -6.53
C GLY A 125 -14.39 13.36 -7.39
N THR A 126 -13.63 14.45 -7.22
CA THR A 126 -13.86 15.74 -7.89
C THR A 126 -12.73 16.16 -8.82
N ARG A 127 -11.73 15.29 -9.04
CA ARG A 127 -10.52 15.60 -9.80
C ARG A 127 -10.42 14.68 -11.01
N GLU A 128 -10.06 15.25 -12.15
CA GLU A 128 -9.77 14.50 -13.37
C GLU A 128 -8.33 13.96 -13.37
N GLU A 129 -7.42 14.67 -12.69
CA GLU A 129 -6.00 14.32 -12.58
C GLU A 129 -5.52 14.45 -11.12
N ILE A 130 -4.53 13.63 -10.75
CA ILE A 130 -3.89 13.68 -9.44
C ILE A 130 -2.37 13.75 -9.58
N ASN A 131 -1.72 14.43 -8.65
CA ASN A 131 -0.27 14.49 -8.58
C ASN A 131 0.28 13.14 -8.11
N CYS A 132 1.14 12.52 -8.94
CA CYS A 132 1.75 11.25 -8.62
C CYS A 132 3.17 11.44 -8.05
N GLY A 133 3.50 10.64 -7.04
CA GLY A 133 4.86 10.48 -6.55
C GLY A 133 5.40 9.09 -6.86
N VAL A 134 6.69 8.90 -6.62
CA VAL A 134 7.38 7.61 -6.80
C VAL A 134 7.99 7.15 -5.47
N SER A 135 8.00 5.83 -5.25
CA SER A 135 8.73 5.20 -4.14
C SER A 135 9.98 4.52 -4.68
N LEU A 136 11.14 4.86 -4.15
CA LEU A 136 12.42 4.32 -4.57
C LEU A 136 12.95 3.36 -3.53
N GLY A 137 13.19 2.13 -3.98
CA GLY A 137 13.84 1.10 -3.18
C GLY A 137 15.28 1.45 -2.82
N ILE A 138 15.81 0.71 -1.86
CA ILE A 138 17.18 0.87 -1.38
C ILE A 138 18.17 0.64 -2.53
N ARG A 139 19.23 1.45 -2.56
CA ARG A 139 20.28 1.36 -3.58
C ARG A 139 21.62 0.91 -2.99
N GLU A 140 22.57 0.63 -3.87
CA GLU A 140 23.91 0.20 -3.49
C GLU A 140 24.65 1.31 -2.73
N ASN A 141 24.57 2.56 -3.20
CA ASN A 141 25.26 3.71 -2.60
C ASN A 141 24.46 5.02 -2.79
N PRO A 142 24.77 6.10 -2.02
CA PRO A 142 24.05 7.37 -2.11
C PRO A 142 24.01 7.98 -3.52
N GLN A 143 25.12 7.95 -4.26
CA GLN A 143 25.19 8.55 -5.60
C GLN A 143 24.24 7.86 -6.59
N SER A 144 24.15 6.52 -6.53
CA SER A 144 23.21 5.77 -7.37
C SER A 144 21.75 6.10 -7.07
N LEU A 145 21.43 6.48 -5.81
CA LEU A 145 20.10 6.94 -5.43
C LEU A 145 19.84 8.34 -5.99
N VAL A 146 20.78 9.26 -5.88
CA VAL A 146 20.70 10.63 -6.46
C VAL A 146 20.42 10.55 -7.96
N THR A 147 21.18 9.74 -8.71
CA THR A 147 20.96 9.52 -10.16
C THR A 147 19.55 9.01 -10.45
N ARG A 148 19.03 8.09 -9.61
CA ARG A 148 17.67 7.59 -9.78
C ARG A 148 16.63 8.67 -9.50
N VAL A 149 16.81 9.47 -8.46
CA VAL A 149 15.91 10.59 -8.14
C VAL A 149 15.84 11.57 -9.32
N GLN A 150 16.98 11.93 -9.91
CA GLN A 150 17.02 12.79 -11.10
C GLN A 150 16.18 12.24 -12.26
N GLN A 151 16.28 10.92 -12.54
CA GLN A 151 15.51 10.28 -13.62
C GLN A 151 14.00 10.38 -13.40
N GLU A 152 13.55 10.18 -12.16
CA GLU A 152 12.12 10.18 -11.84
C GLU A 152 11.53 11.59 -11.83
N LEU A 153 12.28 12.57 -11.30
CA LEU A 153 11.91 13.98 -11.40
C LEU A 153 11.81 14.41 -12.87
N SER A 154 12.76 13.97 -13.71
CA SER A 154 12.73 14.25 -15.15
C SER A 154 11.57 13.56 -15.88
N SER A 155 11.01 12.51 -15.27
CA SER A 155 9.81 11.80 -15.76
C SER A 155 8.51 12.44 -15.28
N GLY A 156 8.58 13.52 -14.48
CA GLY A 156 7.43 14.32 -14.04
C GLY A 156 6.84 13.94 -12.69
N TYR A 157 7.47 13.04 -11.92
CA TYR A 157 7.01 12.74 -10.56
C TYR A 157 7.16 13.95 -9.64
N GLN A 158 6.11 14.25 -8.87
CA GLN A 158 6.02 15.46 -8.06
C GLN A 158 6.41 15.26 -6.59
N ARG A 159 6.61 14.00 -6.18
CA ARG A 159 7.04 13.62 -4.82
C ARG A 159 7.94 12.40 -4.85
N ILE A 160 9.05 12.45 -4.12
CA ILE A 160 9.97 11.33 -3.95
C ILE A 160 9.81 10.74 -2.55
N LYS A 161 9.64 9.42 -2.48
CA LYS A 161 9.67 8.63 -1.25
C LYS A 161 10.88 7.69 -1.28
N LEU A 162 11.76 7.76 -0.28
CA LEU A 162 12.96 6.94 -0.18
C LEU A 162 12.77 5.81 0.84
N LYS A 163 12.97 4.56 0.42
CA LYS A 163 13.06 3.43 1.36
C LYS A 163 14.37 3.53 2.14
N ILE A 164 14.31 3.44 3.46
CA ILE A 164 15.47 3.49 4.36
C ILE A 164 15.51 2.24 5.26
N LYS A 165 16.71 1.90 5.76
CA LYS A 165 16.91 0.90 6.81
C LYS A 165 18.21 1.21 7.56
N PRO A 166 18.44 0.67 8.78
CA PRO A 166 19.70 0.84 9.48
C PRO A 166 20.91 0.58 8.58
N GLY A 167 21.82 1.56 8.53
CA GLY A 167 23.04 1.52 7.71
C GLY A 167 22.88 1.95 6.25
N LYS A 168 21.64 2.14 5.75
CA LYS A 168 21.34 2.69 4.42
C LYS A 168 20.22 3.73 4.50
N ASP A 169 20.48 4.78 5.27
CA ASP A 169 19.48 5.77 5.66
C ASP A 169 20.02 7.21 5.60
N TYR A 170 20.70 7.71 6.64
CA TYR A 170 21.04 9.12 6.82
C TYR A 170 21.88 9.67 5.66
N GLU A 171 23.00 9.03 5.33
CA GLU A 171 23.88 9.50 4.24
C GLU A 171 23.21 9.42 2.86
N TYR A 172 22.22 8.53 2.67
CA TYR A 172 21.44 8.45 1.43
C TYR A 172 20.48 9.63 1.31
N VAL A 173 19.74 9.93 2.38
CA VAL A 173 18.79 11.05 2.42
C VAL A 173 19.55 12.38 2.32
N LYS A 174 20.66 12.52 3.03
CA LYS A 174 21.55 13.67 2.97
C LYS A 174 22.04 13.96 1.55
N ALA A 175 22.50 12.94 0.82
CA ALA A 175 22.95 13.11 -0.56
C ALA A 175 21.81 13.57 -1.48
N VAL A 176 20.62 12.99 -1.36
CA VAL A 176 19.44 13.41 -2.15
C VAL A 176 19.02 14.84 -1.80
N ARG A 177 18.96 15.20 -0.52
CA ARG A 177 18.56 16.54 -0.09
C ARG A 177 19.57 17.61 -0.50
N ALA A 178 20.87 17.30 -0.49
CA ALA A 178 21.91 18.22 -0.94
C ALA A 178 21.79 18.56 -2.43
N GLU A 179 21.51 17.57 -3.29
CA GLU A 179 21.31 17.77 -4.72
C GLU A 179 19.94 18.40 -5.03
N PHE A 180 18.91 18.01 -4.29
CA PHE A 180 17.51 18.40 -4.51
C PHE A 180 16.93 19.11 -3.28
N PRO A 181 17.35 20.35 -2.99
CA PRO A 181 17.00 21.04 -1.74
C PRO A 181 15.51 21.36 -1.61
N LYS A 182 14.76 21.42 -2.72
CA LYS A 182 13.37 21.91 -2.75
C LYS A 182 12.32 20.85 -3.10
N ILE A 183 12.72 19.60 -3.37
CA ILE A 183 11.75 18.57 -3.73
C ILE A 183 10.91 18.15 -2.52
N LEU A 184 9.68 17.72 -2.78
CA LEU A 184 8.85 17.08 -1.78
C LEU A 184 9.39 15.67 -1.51
N LEU A 185 10.00 15.51 -0.35
CA LEU A 185 10.76 14.31 0.03
C LEU A 185 10.14 13.68 1.28
N SER A 186 9.91 12.37 1.24
CA SER A 186 9.60 11.56 2.42
C SER A 186 10.52 10.35 2.50
N VAL A 187 10.59 9.76 3.68
CA VAL A 187 11.28 8.48 3.89
C VAL A 187 10.30 7.44 4.41
N ASP A 188 10.61 6.17 4.18
CA ASP A 188 9.84 5.04 4.67
C ASP A 188 10.78 3.96 5.17
N ALA A 189 10.65 3.70 6.45
CA ALA A 189 11.49 2.79 7.19
C ALA A 189 10.94 1.37 7.22
N ASN A 190 9.68 1.16 6.86
CA ASN A 190 9.04 -0.16 6.84
C ASN A 190 9.35 -0.95 8.12
N SER A 191 9.03 -0.34 9.26
CA SER A 191 9.16 -0.92 10.59
C SER A 191 10.56 -1.32 11.06
N ALA A 192 11.61 -0.75 10.44
CA ALA A 192 12.99 -1.20 10.64
C ALA A 192 13.68 -0.69 11.93
N TYR A 193 13.12 0.30 12.64
CA TYR A 193 13.75 0.90 13.82
C TYR A 193 13.01 0.56 15.12
N ARG A 194 13.63 0.92 16.24
CA ARG A 194 13.09 0.85 17.60
C ARG A 194 13.07 2.25 18.22
N LEU A 195 12.33 2.41 19.31
CA LEU A 195 12.29 3.69 20.03
C LEU A 195 13.67 4.10 20.55
N ASP A 196 14.55 3.13 20.81
CA ASP A 196 15.94 3.35 21.20
C ASP A 196 16.76 4.06 20.10
N ASP A 197 16.31 4.00 18.84
CA ASP A 197 16.91 4.71 17.71
C ASP A 197 16.43 6.17 17.60
N ALA A 198 15.62 6.68 18.55
CA ALA A 198 14.99 8.01 18.44
C ALA A 198 16.00 9.14 18.20
N ALA A 199 17.18 9.10 18.83
CA ALA A 199 18.22 10.11 18.61
C ALA A 199 18.77 10.08 17.17
N HIS A 200 18.90 8.88 16.58
CA HIS A 200 19.27 8.73 15.18
C HIS A 200 18.17 9.23 14.26
N LEU A 201 16.91 8.86 14.52
CA LEU A 201 15.77 9.33 13.72
C LEU A 201 15.58 10.85 13.80
N ALA A 202 15.82 11.47 14.97
CA ALA A 202 15.80 12.92 15.14
C ALA A 202 16.83 13.65 14.26
N SER A 203 17.94 13.00 13.89
CA SER A 203 18.93 13.61 12.99
C SER A 203 18.37 13.90 11.59
N PHE A 204 17.25 13.28 11.20
CA PHE A 204 16.60 13.51 9.91
C PHE A 204 15.80 14.81 9.87
N ASP A 205 15.59 15.47 11.01
CA ASP A 205 14.85 16.74 11.09
C ASP A 205 15.50 17.87 10.29
N ASP A 206 16.81 17.77 10.02
CA ASP A 206 17.54 18.72 9.19
C ASP A 206 17.21 18.59 7.68
N PHE A 207 16.48 17.55 7.28
CA PHE A 207 16.16 17.28 5.88
C PHE A 207 14.79 17.77 5.43
N ASP A 208 14.03 18.47 6.28
CA ASP A 208 12.71 19.02 5.95
C ASP A 208 11.82 17.99 5.22
N LEU A 209 11.65 16.84 5.86
CA LEU A 209 10.87 15.74 5.30
C LEU A 209 9.39 16.04 5.41
N LEU A 210 8.64 15.74 4.35
CA LEU A 210 7.17 15.74 4.38
C LEU A 210 6.67 14.81 5.50
N MET A 211 7.28 13.62 5.59
CA MET A 211 6.98 12.63 6.62
C MET A 211 8.06 11.54 6.69
N MET A 212 8.11 10.87 7.84
CA MET A 212 8.78 9.61 8.08
C MET A 212 7.72 8.52 8.27
N GLU A 213 7.64 7.60 7.32
CA GLU A 213 6.61 6.56 7.28
C GLU A 213 7.06 5.29 8.01
N GLN A 214 6.16 4.81 8.88
CA GLN A 214 6.30 3.64 9.76
C GLN A 214 7.74 3.39 10.27
N PRO A 215 8.32 4.31 11.07
CA PRO A 215 9.66 4.12 11.63
C PRO A 215 9.78 2.88 12.52
N LEU A 216 8.77 2.61 13.35
CA LEU A 216 8.79 1.58 14.39
C LEU A 216 7.91 0.39 14.01
N GLN A 217 7.74 -0.56 14.93
CA GLN A 217 7.04 -1.82 14.67
C GLN A 217 5.65 -1.66 14.05
N TRP A 218 5.34 -2.64 13.20
CA TRP A 218 4.17 -2.68 12.33
C TRP A 218 2.83 -2.70 13.09
N ASP A 219 2.85 -3.05 14.37
CA ASP A 219 1.69 -3.16 15.26
C ASP A 219 1.70 -2.15 16.41
N ASP A 220 2.62 -1.18 16.41
CA ASP A 220 2.80 -0.24 17.51
C ASP A 220 2.25 1.15 17.15
N ILE A 221 1.32 1.68 17.95
CA ILE A 221 0.88 3.08 17.87
C ILE A 221 1.47 3.93 19.01
N PHE A 222 1.70 3.32 20.17
CA PHE A 222 2.12 4.01 21.38
C PHE A 222 3.57 4.50 21.31
N ALA A 223 4.49 3.67 20.84
CA ALA A 223 5.87 4.07 20.64
C ALA A 223 5.99 5.10 19.50
N HIS A 224 5.15 5.04 18.47
CA HIS A 224 5.09 6.09 17.46
C HIS A 224 4.67 7.44 18.07
N ALA A 225 3.66 7.45 18.96
CA ALA A 225 3.28 8.67 19.67
C ALA A 225 4.43 9.22 20.54
N LYS A 226 5.19 8.34 21.20
CA LYS A 226 6.40 8.75 21.94
C LYS A 226 7.47 9.31 21.02
N LEU A 227 7.79 8.61 19.92
CA LEU A 227 8.78 9.04 18.95
C LEU A 227 8.41 10.41 18.35
N GLN A 228 7.14 10.63 18.00
CA GLN A 228 6.67 11.91 17.47
C GLN A 228 6.97 13.07 18.41
N SER A 229 6.95 12.86 19.74
CA SER A 229 7.31 13.90 20.71
C SER A 229 8.81 14.23 20.77
N LEU A 230 9.64 13.39 20.15
CA LEU A 230 11.11 13.50 20.14
C LEU A 230 11.68 13.99 18.80
N ILE A 231 10.86 14.04 17.74
CA ILE A 231 11.27 14.45 16.39
C ILE A 231 10.34 15.52 15.82
N LYS A 232 10.84 16.37 14.93
CA LYS A 232 10.04 17.39 14.23
C LYS A 232 9.37 16.83 12.98
N SER A 233 10.03 15.91 12.30
CA SER A 233 9.50 15.26 11.10
C SER A 233 8.16 14.58 11.42
N PRO A 234 7.08 14.84 10.66
CA PRO A 234 5.80 14.18 10.89
C PRO A 234 5.89 12.67 10.68
N ILE A 235 5.31 11.89 11.59
CA ILE A 235 5.17 10.44 11.41
C ILE A 235 3.94 10.15 10.55
N CYS A 236 4.13 9.31 9.54
CA CYS A 236 3.07 8.68 8.76
C CYS A 236 2.96 7.21 9.19
N LEU A 237 1.75 6.74 9.43
CA LEU A 237 1.49 5.34 9.80
C LEU A 237 0.97 4.59 8.58
N ASP A 238 1.50 3.38 8.35
CA ASP A 238 1.08 2.46 7.27
C ASP A 238 0.64 1.14 7.90
N GLU A 239 1.58 0.25 8.23
CA GLU A 239 1.28 -1.13 8.61
C GLU A 239 0.38 -1.25 9.85
N CYS A 240 0.41 -0.29 10.78
CA CYS A 240 -0.37 -0.35 12.02
C CYS A 240 -1.82 0.19 11.90
N ILE A 241 -2.24 0.64 10.72
CA ILE A 241 -3.58 1.15 10.47
C ILE A 241 -4.37 0.12 9.65
N HIS A 242 -5.29 -0.57 10.32
CA HIS A 242 -6.09 -1.62 9.69
C HIS A 242 -7.54 -1.21 9.46
N ASN A 243 -8.07 -0.36 10.35
CA ASN A 243 -9.50 -0.02 10.42
C ASN A 243 -9.66 1.47 10.74
N THR A 244 -10.80 2.05 10.37
CA THR A 244 -11.33 3.31 10.94
C THR A 244 -12.58 3.05 11.76
#